data_AF-A0A7C0U2C7-F1
#
_entry.id   AF-A0A7C0U2C7-F1
#
_cell.length_a   1.000
_cell.length_b   1.000
_cell.length_c   1.000
_cell.angle_alpha   90.00
_cell.angle_beta   90.00
_cell.angle_gamma   90.00
#
_symmetry.space_group_name_H-M   'P 1'
#
loop_
_entity.id
_entity.type
_entity.pdbx_description
1 polymer ?
#
loop_
_entity_poly.entity_id
_entity_poly.type
_entity_poly.pdbx_seq_one_letter_code
_entity_poly.pdbx_strand_id
1 'polypeptide(L)'
;MKHSKIIIIQIIILSLLIFSIYTPTLIGIYKKVSTNKDYTHALLMPFIAGYLIWERRKDLLNIQIKPCLKIFPLILFTFLFSLYGVLGSDISAARISWWLWLVCIVIFCYGIDAFKTLFLPLIMLGFMIPLPQHVQAPLTMSLKLISSKLAFFIINTAGIPVHVEGNIIDLGDVQLQVVDACSGLRYVLPLIALGILCAYFF
;
A
#
# COMPACT_ATOMS: atom_id res chain seq x y z
N MET A 1 4.38 32.46 20.42
CA MET A 1 3.24 31.60 20.82
C MET A 1 1.96 31.79 19.97
N LYS A 2 1.53 33.02 19.61
CA LYS A 2 0.30 33.24 18.80
C LYS A 2 0.37 32.66 17.37
N HIS A 3 1.52 32.78 16.68
CA HIS A 3 1.73 32.19 15.35
C HIS A 3 1.66 30.67 15.31
N SER A 4 2.17 29.99 16.35
CA SER A 4 2.15 28.53 16.44
C SER A 4 0.71 27.98 16.56
N LYS A 5 -0.17 28.65 17.31
CA LYS A 5 -1.59 28.27 17.41
C LYS A 5 -2.32 28.40 16.06
N ILE A 6 -2.05 29.46 15.29
CA ILE A 6 -2.68 29.67 13.97
C ILE A 6 -2.25 28.59 12.98
N ILE A 7 -0.96 28.24 12.96
CA ILE A 7 -0.43 27.17 12.10
C ILE A 7 -1.06 25.82 12.45
N ILE A 8 -1.19 25.50 13.74
CA ILE A 8 -1.84 24.24 14.17
C ILE A 8 -3.30 24.20 13.71
N ILE A 9 -4.05 25.30 13.84
CA ILE A 9 -5.44 25.38 13.37
C ILE A 9 -5.52 25.18 11.85
N GLN A 10 -4.62 25.81 11.08
CA GLN A 10 -4.56 25.64 9.62
C GLN A 10 -4.28 24.19 9.22
N ILE A 11 -3.36 23.51 9.91
CA ILE A 11 -3.03 22.10 9.67
C ILE A 11 -4.25 21.22 9.96
N ILE A 12 -4.94 21.46 11.08
CA ILE A 12 -6.16 20.71 11.43
C ILE A 12 -7.23 20.89 10.36
N ILE A 13 -7.49 22.12 9.92
CA ILE A 13 -8.49 22.41 8.89
C ILE A 13 -8.12 21.73 7.56
N LEU A 14 -6.86 21.86 7.12
CA LEU A 14 -6.37 21.20 5.89
C LEU A 14 -6.52 19.69 5.95
N SER A 15 -6.13 19.08 7.08
CA SER A 15 -6.26 17.64 7.29
C SER A 15 -7.73 17.19 7.28
N LEU A 16 -8.62 17.96 7.92
CA LEU A 16 -10.04 17.65 7.98
C LEU A 16 -10.72 17.77 6.60
N LEU A 17 -10.33 18.79 5.83
CA LEU A 17 -10.87 19.04 4.49
C LEU A 17 -10.44 17.95 3.52
N ILE A 18 -9.16 17.55 3.56
CA ILE A 18 -8.67 16.42 2.76
C ILE A 18 -9.37 15.12 3.18
N PHE A 19 -9.52 14.88 4.47
CA PHE A 19 -10.25 13.70 4.96
C PHE A 19 -11.70 13.67 4.45
N SER A 20 -12.40 14.80 4.49
CA SER A 20 -13.77 14.93 3.99
C SER A 20 -13.86 14.61 2.49
N ILE A 21 -12.98 15.18 1.66
CA ILE A 21 -12.93 14.92 0.21
C ILE A 21 -12.64 13.45 -0.09
N TYR A 22 -11.79 12.80 0.70
CA TYR A 22 -11.35 11.42 0.48
C TYR A 22 -12.21 10.35 1.14
N THR A 23 -13.26 10.73 1.88
CA THR A 23 -14.26 9.82 2.45
C THR A 23 -14.74 8.74 1.47
N PRO A 24 -15.18 9.05 0.23
CA PRO A 24 -15.62 8.02 -0.72
C PRO A 24 -14.49 7.06 -1.12
N THR A 25 -13.27 7.56 -1.28
CA THR A 25 -12.09 6.74 -1.60
C THR A 25 -11.76 5.79 -0.46
N LEU A 26 -11.79 6.26 0.79
CA LEU A 26 -11.57 5.46 1.99
C LEU A 26 -12.62 4.37 2.16
N ILE A 27 -13.90 4.69 1.94
CA ILE A 27 -14.98 3.69 1.91
C ILE A 27 -14.73 2.65 0.80
N GLY A 28 -14.28 3.10 -0.37
CA GLY A 28 -13.90 2.22 -1.48
C GLY A 28 -12.74 1.28 -1.15
N ILE A 29 -11.72 1.77 -0.44
CA ILE A 29 -10.61 0.95 0.07
C ILE A 29 -11.15 -0.07 1.06
N TYR A 30 -11.89 0.38 2.08
CA TYR A 30 -12.46 -0.50 3.10
C TYR A 30 -13.35 -1.59 2.50
N LYS A 31 -14.23 -1.24 1.55
CA LYS A 31 -15.08 -2.22 0.86
C LYS A 31 -14.25 -3.24 0.08
N LYS A 32 -13.19 -2.80 -0.61
CA LYS A 32 -12.31 -3.72 -1.35
C LYS A 32 -11.55 -4.66 -0.41
N VAL A 33 -11.02 -4.12 0.68
CA VAL A 33 -10.22 -4.84 1.67
C VAL A 33 -11.06 -5.86 2.45
N SER A 34 -12.30 -5.49 2.81
CA SER A 34 -13.22 -6.38 3.54
C SER A 34 -13.81 -7.51 2.69
N THR A 35 -13.95 -7.29 1.37
CA THR A 35 -14.54 -8.30 0.46
C THR A 35 -13.50 -9.16 -0.24
N ASN A 36 -12.27 -8.67 -0.44
CA ASN A 36 -11.21 -9.39 -1.12
C ASN A 36 -10.20 -9.97 -0.11
N LYS A 37 -10.16 -11.30 -0.04
CA LYS A 37 -9.29 -12.06 0.86
C LYS A 37 -7.79 -11.81 0.63
N ASP A 38 -7.37 -11.36 -0.54
CA ASP A 38 -5.95 -11.09 -0.84
C ASP A 38 -5.43 -9.83 -0.15
N TYR A 39 -6.34 -8.93 0.25
CA TYR A 39 -6.02 -7.67 0.89
C TYR A 39 -6.39 -7.63 2.38
N THR A 40 -6.75 -8.76 3.00
CA THR A 40 -7.13 -8.78 4.43
C THR A 40 -6.03 -8.22 5.34
N HIS A 41 -4.75 -8.38 4.98
CA HIS A 41 -3.62 -7.80 5.69
C HIS A 41 -3.64 -6.27 5.79
N ALA A 42 -4.27 -5.58 4.82
CA ALA A 42 -4.37 -4.13 4.78
C ALA A 42 -5.14 -3.56 6.00
N LEU A 43 -6.07 -4.33 6.58
CA LEU A 43 -6.79 -3.91 7.80
C LEU A 43 -5.87 -3.71 9.00
N LEU A 44 -4.76 -4.46 9.06
CA LEU A 44 -3.81 -4.38 10.17
C LEU A 44 -2.83 -3.20 10.03
N MET A 45 -2.61 -2.72 8.81
CA MET A 45 -1.60 -1.70 8.51
C MET A 45 -1.81 -0.37 9.27
N PRO A 46 -3.04 0.18 9.43
CA PRO A 46 -3.26 1.37 10.26
C PRO A 46 -2.87 1.18 11.73
N PHE A 47 -3.11 -0.01 12.29
CA PHE A 47 -2.76 -0.30 13.68
C PHE A 47 -1.24 -0.37 13.85
N ILE A 48 -0.53 -1.00 12.91
CA ILE A 48 0.94 -1.05 12.92
C ILE A 48 1.52 0.36 12.74
N ALA A 49 1.01 1.15 11.80
CA ALA A 49 1.43 2.53 11.61
C ALA A 49 1.21 3.36 12.89
N GLY A 50 0.05 3.20 13.55
CA GLY A 50 -0.25 3.84 14.83
C GLY A 50 0.73 3.45 15.94
N TYR A 51 1.06 2.16 16.04
CA TYR A 51 2.07 1.68 16.99
C TYR A 51 3.46 2.28 16.72
N LEU A 52 3.92 2.30 15.46
CA LEU A 52 5.21 2.86 15.08
C LEU A 52 5.29 4.38 15.35
N ILE A 53 4.19 5.10 15.13
CA ILE A 53 4.09 6.52 15.50
C ILE A 53 4.20 6.68 17.02
N TRP A 54 3.52 5.83 17.80
CA TRP A 54 3.55 5.86 19.25
C TRP A 54 4.96 5.56 19.81
N GLU A 55 5.67 4.61 19.19
CA GLU A 55 7.05 4.30 19.52
C GLU A 55 7.97 5.51 19.32
N ARG A 56 7.80 6.21 18.19
CA ARG A 56 8.58 7.40 17.82
C ARG A 56 8.10 8.71 18.43
N ARG A 57 7.11 8.70 19.31
CA ARG A 57 6.52 9.93 19.88
C ARG A 57 7.54 10.86 20.53
N LYS A 58 8.57 10.31 21.20
CA LYS A 58 9.61 11.12 21.86
C LYS A 58 10.49 11.83 20.83
N ASP A 59 10.86 11.13 19.78
CA ASP A 59 11.63 11.70 18.67
C ASP A 59 10.81 12.80 17.99
N LEU A 60 9.54 12.54 17.72
CA LEU A 60 8.62 13.51 17.11
C LEU A 60 8.42 14.78 17.94
N LEU A 61 8.40 14.67 19.28
CA LEU A 61 8.30 15.82 20.17
C LEU A 61 9.56 16.70 20.17
N ASN A 62 10.72 16.13 19.86
CA ASN A 62 11.99 16.84 19.82
C ASN A 62 12.30 17.47 18.44
N ILE A 63 11.55 17.11 17.40
CA ILE A 63 11.76 17.65 16.06
C ILE A 63 11.30 19.10 15.99
N GLN A 64 12.17 19.95 15.46
CA GLN A 64 11.81 21.32 15.12
C GLN A 64 10.90 21.33 13.88
N ILE A 65 9.65 21.76 14.06
CA ILE A 65 8.69 21.92 12.97
C ILE A 65 9.20 22.99 12.00
N LYS A 66 9.60 22.56 10.80
CA LYS A 66 10.09 23.44 9.72
C LYS A 66 9.29 23.16 8.45
N PRO A 67 8.25 23.94 8.15
CA PRO A 67 7.46 23.79 6.93
C PRO A 67 8.36 23.85 5.68
N CYS A 68 8.19 22.89 4.78
CA CYS A 68 9.02 22.78 3.59
C CYS A 68 8.24 23.22 2.35
N LEU A 69 8.41 24.48 1.93
CA LEU A 69 7.77 25.00 0.71
C LEU A 69 8.32 24.38 -0.58
N LYS A 70 9.52 23.79 -0.53
CA LYS A 70 10.14 23.10 -1.69
C LYS A 70 9.34 21.87 -2.15
N ILE A 71 8.37 21.40 -1.35
CA ILE A 71 7.50 20.27 -1.70
C ILE A 71 6.36 20.67 -2.66
N PHE A 72 6.23 21.95 -3.02
CA PHE A 72 5.17 22.43 -3.90
C PHE A 72 5.03 21.66 -5.22
N PRO A 73 6.11 21.27 -5.93
CA PRO A 73 5.99 20.44 -7.13
C PRO A 73 5.33 19.08 -6.85
N LEU A 74 5.63 18.45 -5.70
CA LEU A 74 5.02 17.18 -5.31
C LEU A 74 3.54 17.35 -4.94
N ILE A 75 3.18 18.46 -4.29
CA ILE A 75 1.77 18.80 -4.02
C ILE A 75 1.01 18.98 -5.33
N LEU A 76 1.58 19.74 -6.28
CA LEU A 76 0.97 19.96 -7.59
C LEU A 76 0.80 18.64 -8.35
N PHE A 77 1.83 17.79 -8.35
CA PHE A 77 1.74 16.45 -8.93
C PHE A 77 0.63 15.62 -8.28
N THR A 78 0.58 15.59 -6.95
CA THR A 78 -0.43 14.83 -6.18
C THR A 78 -1.84 15.33 -6.47
N PHE A 79 -2.02 16.65 -6.62
CA PHE A 79 -3.28 17.25 -7.00
C PHE A 79 -3.71 16.85 -8.41
N LEU A 80 -2.81 16.99 -9.41
CA LEU A 80 -3.09 16.59 -10.79
C LEU A 80 -3.36 15.07 -10.89
N PHE A 81 -2.62 14.25 -10.15
CA PHE A 81 -2.80 12.81 -10.11
C PHE A 81 -4.13 12.40 -9.44
N SER A 82 -4.52 13.10 -8.37
CA SER A 82 -5.85 12.96 -7.77
C SER A 82 -6.96 13.34 -8.75
N LEU A 83 -6.77 14.42 -9.52
CA LEU A 83 -7.72 14.87 -10.52
C LEU A 83 -7.84 13.84 -11.66
N TYR A 84 -6.71 13.30 -12.11
CA TYR A 84 -6.68 12.20 -13.07
C TYR A 84 -7.44 10.97 -12.56
N GLY A 85 -7.25 10.56 -11.30
CA GLY A 85 -7.97 9.42 -10.74
C GLY A 85 -9.49 9.62 -10.70
N VAL A 86 -9.95 10.82 -10.36
CA VAL A 86 -11.39 11.13 -10.30
C VAL A 86 -11.99 11.33 -11.70
N LEU A 87 -11.36 12.15 -12.56
CA LEU A 87 -11.88 12.47 -13.89
C LEU A 87 -11.68 11.32 -14.89
N GLY A 88 -10.57 10.60 -14.79
CA GLY A 88 -10.25 9.45 -15.62
C GLY A 88 -10.95 8.17 -15.19
N SER A 89 -11.76 8.21 -14.12
CA SER A 89 -12.44 7.05 -13.54
C SER A 89 -11.46 5.93 -13.11
N ASP A 90 -10.19 6.28 -12.84
CA ASP A 90 -9.20 5.36 -12.32
C ASP A 90 -9.23 5.39 -10.78
N ILE A 91 -10.01 4.47 -10.23
CA ILE A 91 -10.16 4.27 -8.78
C ILE A 91 -8.81 3.95 -8.12
N SER A 92 -7.88 3.30 -8.81
CA SER A 92 -6.57 2.94 -8.25
C SER A 92 -5.70 4.18 -8.08
N ALA A 93 -5.68 5.06 -9.10
CA ALA A 93 -5.01 6.35 -9.01
C ALA A 93 -5.57 7.21 -7.86
N ALA A 94 -6.90 7.26 -7.71
CA ALA A 94 -7.54 7.99 -6.61
C ALA A 94 -7.17 7.42 -5.21
N ARG A 95 -6.94 6.11 -5.10
CA ARG A 95 -6.49 5.50 -3.83
C ARG A 95 -5.03 5.81 -3.53
N ILE A 96 -4.16 5.77 -4.54
CA ILE A 96 -2.75 6.11 -4.39
C ILE A 96 -2.57 7.60 -4.07
N SER A 97 -3.38 8.47 -4.69
CA SER A 97 -3.31 9.92 -4.43
C SER A 97 -3.64 10.26 -2.99
N TRP A 98 -4.53 9.51 -2.32
CA TRP A 98 -4.82 9.68 -0.90
C TRP A 98 -3.55 9.52 -0.03
N TRP A 99 -2.77 8.47 -0.27
CA TRP A 99 -1.53 8.24 0.46
C TRP A 99 -0.45 9.27 0.12
N LEU A 100 -0.35 9.69 -1.14
CA LEU A 100 0.52 10.79 -1.54
C LEU A 100 0.15 12.10 -0.82
N TRP A 101 -1.14 12.36 -0.61
CA TRP A 101 -1.58 13.52 0.18
C TRP A 101 -1.13 13.43 1.63
N LEU A 102 -1.19 12.25 2.27
CA LEU A 102 -0.64 12.08 3.62
C LEU A 102 0.85 12.40 3.68
N VAL A 103 1.63 11.91 2.71
CA VAL A 103 3.07 12.21 2.60
C VAL A 103 3.30 13.71 2.40
N CYS A 104 2.54 14.35 1.51
CA CYS A 104 2.63 15.79 1.25
C CYS A 104 2.32 16.62 2.50
N ILE A 105 1.27 16.28 3.25
CA ILE A 105 0.88 16.98 4.49
C ILE A 105 2.00 16.86 5.53
N VAL A 106 2.58 15.66 5.71
CA VAL A 106 3.66 15.46 6.67
C VAL A 106 4.86 16.35 6.33
N ILE A 107 5.31 16.35 5.07
CA ILE A 107 6.47 17.13 4.65
C ILE A 107 6.18 18.64 4.65
N PHE A 108 5.00 19.05 4.19
CA PHE A 108 4.62 20.46 4.10
C PHE A 108 4.46 21.09 5.48
N CYS A 109 3.78 20.39 6.39
CA CYS A 109 3.44 20.92 7.71
C CYS A 109 4.57 20.74 8.74
N TYR A 110 5.21 19.57 8.75
CA TYR A 110 6.17 19.19 9.79
C TYR A 110 7.63 19.20 9.31
N GLY A 111 7.86 19.15 8.00
CA GLY A 111 9.18 19.19 7.40
C GLY A 111 9.75 17.80 7.07
N ILE A 112 10.94 17.81 6.46
CA ILE A 112 11.61 16.59 5.97
C ILE A 112 12.07 15.70 7.14
N ASP A 113 12.47 16.29 8.27
CA ASP A 113 12.96 15.52 9.42
C ASP A 113 11.82 14.73 10.10
N ALA A 114 10.63 15.31 10.17
CA ALA A 114 9.42 14.60 10.59
C ALA A 114 9.07 13.47 9.61
N PHE A 115 9.14 13.72 8.30
CA PHE A 115 8.92 12.69 7.29
C PHE A 115 9.89 11.51 7.41
N LYS A 116 11.18 11.75 7.64
CA LYS A 116 12.17 10.68 7.87
C LYS A 116 11.81 9.82 9.08
N THR A 117 11.36 10.46 10.16
CA THR A 117 10.94 9.76 11.38
C THR A 117 9.65 8.96 11.16
N LEU A 118 8.74 9.49 10.34
CA LEU A 118 7.46 8.87 9.98
C LEU A 118 7.52 7.99 8.73
N PHE A 119 8.70 7.78 8.15
CA PHE A 119 8.85 7.13 6.86
C PHE A 119 8.29 5.70 6.87
N LEU A 120 8.64 4.92 7.89
CA LEU A 120 8.12 3.56 8.04
C LEU A 120 6.60 3.52 8.30
N PRO A 121 6.02 4.28 9.26
CA PRO A 121 4.58 4.40 9.40
C PRO A 121 3.86 4.73 8.09
N LEU A 122 4.41 5.67 7.30
CA LEU A 122 3.85 6.06 6.02
C LEU A 122 3.92 4.92 5.00
N ILE A 123 5.04 4.18 4.92
CA ILE A 123 5.13 2.98 4.08
C ILE A 123 4.07 1.95 4.48
N MET A 124 3.90 1.68 5.78
CA MET A 124 2.90 0.73 6.26
C MET A 124 1.48 1.14 5.83
N LEU A 125 1.14 2.43 5.93
CA LEU A 125 -0.12 2.94 5.38
C LEU A 125 -0.23 2.81 3.86
N GLY A 126 0.89 2.84 3.13
CA GLY A 126 0.94 2.56 1.70
C GLY A 126 0.56 1.11 1.36
N PHE A 127 1.01 0.14 2.16
CA PHE A 127 0.62 -1.27 2.04
C PHE A 127 -0.87 -1.52 2.30
N MET A 128 -1.59 -0.56 2.89
CA MET A 128 -3.04 -0.63 2.99
C MET A 128 -3.74 -0.48 1.63
N ILE A 129 -3.11 0.21 0.68
CA ILE A 129 -3.74 0.54 -0.60
C ILE A 129 -3.70 -0.68 -1.53
N PRO A 130 -4.87 -1.14 -2.02
CA PRO A 130 -4.90 -2.22 -3.01
C PRO A 130 -4.16 -1.82 -4.29
N LEU A 131 -3.37 -2.73 -4.83
CA LEU A 131 -2.59 -2.49 -6.04
C LEU A 131 -3.51 -2.18 -7.24
N PRO A 132 -3.06 -1.31 -8.17
CA PRO A 132 -3.75 -1.13 -9.45
C PRO A 132 -3.85 -2.44 -10.20
N GLN A 133 -4.95 -2.68 -10.92
CA GLN A 133 -5.16 -3.92 -11.67
C GLN A 133 -4.06 -4.17 -12.70
N HIS A 134 -3.55 -3.11 -13.34
CA HIS A 134 -2.44 -3.18 -14.30
C HIS A 134 -1.12 -3.69 -13.69
N VAL A 135 -0.94 -3.56 -12.37
CA VAL A 135 0.21 -4.10 -11.64
C VAL A 135 -0.13 -5.47 -11.04
N GLN A 136 -1.34 -5.60 -10.48
CA GLN A 136 -1.79 -6.83 -9.83
C GLN A 136 -1.88 -8.02 -10.80
N ALA A 137 -2.43 -7.82 -12.00
CA ALA A 137 -2.62 -8.88 -12.98
C ALA A 137 -1.30 -9.55 -13.43
N PRO A 138 -0.28 -8.81 -13.92
CA PRO A 138 0.98 -9.43 -14.33
C PRO A 138 1.74 -10.04 -13.15
N LEU A 139 1.66 -9.43 -11.95
CA LEU A 139 2.26 -10.00 -10.75
C LEU A 139 1.61 -11.35 -10.38
N THR A 140 0.28 -11.40 -10.37
CA THR A 140 -0.50 -12.62 -10.11
C THR A 140 -0.16 -13.69 -11.13
N MET A 141 -0.08 -13.34 -12.42
CA MET A 141 0.30 -14.30 -13.47
C MET A 141 1.71 -14.83 -13.28
N SER A 142 2.68 -13.96 -12.96
CA SER A 142 4.07 -14.37 -12.71
C SER A 142 4.16 -15.35 -11.54
N LEU A 143 3.43 -15.08 -10.46
CA LEU A 143 3.38 -15.97 -9.30
C LEU A 143 2.71 -17.31 -9.62
N LYS A 144 1.63 -17.32 -10.42
CA LYS A 144 1.00 -18.55 -10.92
C LYS A 144 1.98 -19.40 -11.72
N LEU A 145 2.72 -18.79 -12.64
CA LEU A 145 3.72 -19.50 -13.46
C LEU A 145 4.81 -20.14 -12.59
N ILE A 146 5.28 -19.42 -11.57
CA ILE A 146 6.25 -19.97 -10.60
C ILE A 146 5.62 -21.16 -9.86
N SER A 147 4.39 -21.02 -9.38
CA SER A 147 3.68 -22.10 -8.69
C SER A 147 3.47 -23.33 -9.58
N SER A 148 3.09 -23.13 -10.85
CA SER A 148 2.90 -24.23 -11.82
C SER A 148 4.22 -24.94 -12.13
N LYS A 149 5.32 -24.20 -12.27
CA LYS A 149 6.67 -24.79 -12.46
C LYS A 149 7.14 -25.57 -11.23
N LEU A 150 6.87 -25.06 -10.03
CA LEU A 150 7.21 -25.76 -8.80
C LEU A 150 6.39 -27.04 -8.66
N ALA A 151 5.08 -26.99 -8.98
CA ALA A 151 4.21 -28.15 -9.01
C ALA A 151 4.68 -29.20 -10.02
N PHE A 152 5.06 -28.78 -11.24
CA PHE A 152 5.68 -29.67 -12.23
C PHE A 152 6.89 -30.39 -11.66
N PHE A 153 7.82 -29.66 -11.03
CA PHE A 153 9.03 -30.25 -10.48
C PHE A 153 8.72 -31.30 -9.40
N ILE A 154 7.79 -31.01 -8.50
CA ILE A 154 7.40 -31.94 -7.43
C ILE A 154 6.69 -33.18 -8.00
N ILE A 155 5.77 -33.01 -8.94
CA ILE A 155 4.99 -34.12 -9.51
C ILE A 155 5.88 -35.00 -10.40
N ASN A 156 6.71 -34.39 -11.23
CA ASN A 156 7.64 -35.09 -12.11
C ASN A 156 8.69 -35.87 -11.31
N THR A 157 9.20 -35.31 -10.20
CA THR A 157 10.14 -36.04 -9.32
C THR A 157 9.48 -37.19 -8.57
N ALA A 158 8.16 -37.17 -8.39
CA ALA A 158 7.38 -38.29 -7.88
C ALA A 158 7.11 -39.40 -8.92
N GLY A 159 7.59 -39.25 -10.17
CA GLY A 159 7.44 -40.24 -11.23
C GLY A 159 6.10 -40.22 -11.96
N ILE A 160 5.28 -39.18 -11.74
CA ILE A 160 3.99 -39.02 -12.40
C ILE A 160 4.20 -38.21 -13.70
N PRO A 161 3.76 -38.70 -14.87
CA PRO A 161 3.86 -37.94 -16.11
C PRO A 161 3.00 -36.70 -16.02
N VAL A 162 3.62 -35.53 -16.21
CA VAL A 162 2.94 -34.24 -16.08
C VAL A 162 3.42 -33.30 -17.18
N HIS A 163 2.50 -32.53 -17.75
CA HIS A 163 2.80 -31.48 -18.71
C HIS A 163 2.29 -30.14 -18.16
N VAL A 164 3.03 -29.06 -18.34
CA VAL A 164 2.62 -27.73 -17.88
C VAL A 164 2.69 -26.73 -19.02
N GLU A 165 1.54 -26.15 -19.34
CA GLU A 165 1.38 -25.07 -20.32
C GLU A 165 0.81 -23.83 -19.63
N GLY A 166 1.64 -22.81 -19.44
CA GLY A 166 1.26 -21.61 -18.69
C GLY A 166 0.90 -21.94 -17.24
N ASN A 167 -0.36 -21.69 -16.85
CA ASN A 167 -0.89 -21.98 -15.51
C ASN A 167 -1.76 -23.25 -15.45
N ILE A 168 -1.76 -24.04 -16.53
CA ILE A 168 -2.48 -25.32 -16.64
C ILE A 168 -1.47 -26.46 -16.43
N ILE A 169 -1.84 -27.40 -15.56
CA ILE A 169 -1.09 -28.61 -15.24
C ILE A 169 -1.92 -29.79 -15.73
N ASP A 170 -1.42 -30.49 -16.73
CA ASP A 170 -2.06 -31.63 -17.37
C ASP A 170 -1.42 -32.94 -16.90
N LEU A 171 -2.24 -33.83 -16.34
CA LEU A 171 -1.87 -35.16 -15.84
C LEU A 171 -2.36 -36.28 -16.77
N GLY A 172 -2.80 -35.94 -17.98
CA GLY A 172 -3.42 -36.86 -18.94
C GLY A 172 -4.92 -36.99 -18.74
N ASP A 173 -5.33 -37.63 -17.64
CA ASP A 173 -6.75 -37.86 -17.33
C ASP A 173 -7.43 -36.65 -16.68
N VAL A 174 -6.63 -35.76 -16.07
CA VAL A 174 -7.12 -34.61 -15.30
C VAL A 174 -6.29 -33.37 -15.63
N GLN A 175 -6.97 -32.25 -15.85
CA GLN A 175 -6.35 -30.94 -15.99
C GLN A 175 -6.63 -30.09 -14.74
N LEU A 176 -5.57 -29.54 -14.15
CA LEU A 176 -5.63 -28.64 -13.01
C LEU A 176 -5.20 -27.24 -13.45
N GLN A 177 -5.91 -26.21 -13.01
CA GLN A 177 -5.56 -24.83 -13.29
C GLN A 177 -5.23 -24.07 -12.00
N VAL A 178 -4.11 -23.34 -12.01
CA VAL A 178 -3.77 -22.43 -10.91
C VAL A 178 -4.59 -21.16 -11.04
N VAL A 179 -5.70 -21.10 -10.30
CA VAL A 179 -6.62 -19.95 -10.22
C VAL A 179 -6.03 -18.82 -9.36
N ASP A 180 -6.61 -17.61 -9.43
CA ASP A 180 -6.11 -16.42 -8.72
C ASP A 180 -5.94 -16.64 -7.21
N ALA A 181 -6.85 -17.39 -6.60
CA ALA A 181 -6.80 -17.73 -5.18
C ALA A 181 -5.54 -18.51 -4.78
N CYS A 182 -4.89 -19.19 -5.73
CA CYS A 182 -3.67 -19.99 -5.54
C CYS A 182 -2.40 -19.25 -5.96
N SER A 183 -2.49 -17.99 -6.42
CA SER A 183 -1.33 -17.21 -6.85
C SER A 183 -0.36 -16.84 -5.72
N GLY A 184 -0.74 -17.02 -4.46
CA GLY A 184 0.11 -16.66 -3.32
C GLY A 184 0.21 -15.16 -3.04
N LEU A 185 -0.43 -14.30 -3.84
CA LEU A 185 -0.41 -12.84 -3.64
C LEU A 185 -0.85 -12.43 -2.22
N ARG A 186 -1.83 -13.14 -1.68
CA ARG A 186 -2.34 -12.98 -0.30
C ARG A 186 -1.24 -13.06 0.77
N TYR A 187 -0.19 -13.82 0.51
CA TYR A 187 0.92 -14.03 1.46
C TYR A 187 2.13 -13.16 1.12
N VAL A 188 2.42 -12.95 -0.17
CA VAL A 188 3.60 -12.19 -0.60
C VAL A 188 3.55 -10.74 -0.10
N LEU A 189 2.41 -10.05 -0.25
CA LEU A 189 2.28 -8.66 0.20
C LEU A 189 2.49 -8.47 1.72
N PRO A 190 1.79 -9.21 2.61
CA PRO A 190 2.06 -9.10 4.04
C PRO A 190 3.44 -9.59 4.43
N LEU A 191 4.02 -10.57 3.72
CA LEU A 191 5.38 -11.04 4.01
C LEU A 191 6.43 -9.97 3.67
N ILE A 192 6.24 -9.21 2.59
CA ILE A 192 7.09 -8.04 2.29
C ILE A 192 6.94 -6.99 3.38
N ALA A 193 5.71 -6.64 3.77
CA ALA A 193 5.47 -5.67 4.85
C ALA A 193 6.11 -6.13 6.17
N LEU A 194 5.99 -7.41 6.50
CA LEU A 194 6.62 -8.01 7.67
C LEU A 194 8.15 -8.00 7.56
N GLY A 195 8.71 -8.30 6.39
CA GLY A 195 10.15 -8.24 6.15
C GLY A 195 10.71 -6.84 6.35
N ILE A 196 9.99 -5.81 5.89
CA ILE A 196 10.35 -4.40 6.13
C ILE A 196 10.28 -4.07 7.62
N LEU A 197 9.26 -4.55 8.34
CA LEU A 197 9.16 -4.41 9.79
C LEU A 197 10.32 -5.09 10.53
N CYS A 198 10.66 -6.32 10.15
CA CYS A 198 11.79 -7.03 10.75
C CYS A 198 13.10 -6.28 10.50
N ALA A 199 13.36 -5.84 9.26
CA ALA A 199 14.56 -5.07 8.92
C ALA A 199 14.65 -3.70 9.62
N TYR A 200 13.53 -3.22 10.18
CA TYR A 200 13.53 -1.99 10.97
C TYR A 200 13.89 -2.22 12.44
N PHE A 201 13.47 -3.37 13.00
CA PHE A 201 13.67 -3.69 14.42
C PHE A 201 14.96 -4.45 14.71
N PHE A 202 15.54 -5.13 13.72
CA PHE A 202 16.74 -5.96 13.83
C PHE A 202 17.83 -5.48 12.87
#